data_AF-A0A6N2Y556-F1
#
_entry.id   AF-A0A6N2Y556-F1
#
_cell.length_a   1.000
_cell.length_b   1.000
_cell.length_c   1.000
_cell.angle_alpha   90.00
_cell.angle_beta   90.00
_cell.angle_gamma   90.00
#
_symmetry.space_group_name_H-M   'P 1'
#
loop_
_entity.id
_entity.type
_entity.pdbx_description
1 polymer ?
#
loop_
_entity_poly.entity_id
_entity_poly.type
_entity_poly.pdbx_seq_one_letter_code
_entity_poly.pdbx_strand_id
1 'polypeptide(L)'
;MKLKKFTGLLLCAALALSMAACKFTTPAVVMTVEGEDIPAGLYLMYQYQAYSSAKSKLEDKSAKVLKSEIEGVKAEEWIHNETVASAKRYVWVEKAFAEAGLTFTEEEQASIDSQLDTIWANNEALLAANGIGRENYRRFYECEAKYEKLLAEYQDGESDKITDAEAKKYMDETYSRIQTLVLPTTDADSAALPDEKLEELNALAAQLADDLNAGSSMDELGPETLEKAFEICGREYAEDTASSYMSKSFLTAESTSYSEEFVQGVVAAEVGAAGVYDGYSVPMIYQKIANYEDNDDFTANYKTTILSEITSAAFSDKVEEETAAYAVTEDASAVKTYSPSKIRESV
;
A
#
# COMPACT_ATOMS: atom_id res chain seq x y z
N MET A 1 -57.04 65.26 32.21
CA MET A 1 -55.70 65.85 32.42
C MET A 1 -55.48 65.96 33.92
N LYS A 2 -54.42 65.52 34.57
CA LYS A 2 -53.09 65.04 34.16
C LYS A 2 -52.52 64.22 35.35
N LEU A 3 -51.84 63.12 34.99
CA LEU A 3 -50.66 62.47 35.59
C LEU A 3 -50.54 62.50 37.14
N LYS A 4 -50.77 61.41 37.90
CA LYS A 4 -50.05 60.10 38.01
C LYS A 4 -48.53 60.24 38.11
N LYS A 5 -47.81 59.59 39.03
CA LYS A 5 -48.02 59.00 40.37
C LYS A 5 -46.58 58.73 40.85
N PHE A 6 -46.27 59.05 42.09
CA PHE A 6 -45.04 58.65 42.80
C PHE A 6 -44.93 57.13 42.93
N THR A 7 -43.75 56.68 43.42
CA THR A 7 -43.33 55.33 43.90
C THR A 7 -42.67 54.43 42.84
N GLY A 8 -41.49 53.85 43.05
CA GLY A 8 -40.64 53.81 44.25
C GLY A 8 -39.25 53.25 43.94
N LEU A 9 -38.30 53.77 44.73
CA LEU A 9 -37.05 53.21 45.24
C LEU A 9 -36.43 51.93 44.61
N LEU A 10 -35.15 52.11 44.24
CA LEU A 10 -33.98 51.30 44.62
C LEU A 10 -33.51 50.10 43.73
N LEU A 11 -32.23 50.22 43.33
CA LEU A 11 -31.19 49.20 43.10
C LEU A 11 -31.14 48.38 41.79
N CYS A 12 -30.14 48.72 40.97
CA CYS A 12 -29.34 47.92 40.02
C CYS A 12 -30.03 46.81 39.20
N ALA A 13 -30.34 47.13 37.95
CA ALA A 13 -30.32 46.16 36.84
C ALA A 13 -29.36 46.69 35.77
N ALA A 14 -28.08 46.36 35.91
CA ALA A 14 -27.17 46.39 34.77
C ALA A 14 -27.66 45.32 33.81
N LEU A 15 -28.27 45.74 32.70
CA LEU A 15 -28.58 44.86 31.58
C LEU A 15 -27.24 44.37 31.02
N ALA A 16 -26.86 43.17 31.47
CA ALA A 16 -25.88 42.34 30.81
C ALA A 16 -26.40 42.08 29.39
N LEU A 17 -25.84 42.82 28.43
CA LEU A 17 -25.70 42.35 27.06
C LEU A 17 -24.69 41.18 27.12
N SER A 18 -25.14 40.01 27.59
CA SER A 18 -24.39 38.79 27.37
C SER A 18 -24.46 38.49 25.88
N MET A 19 -23.37 38.82 25.19
CA MET A 19 -23.00 38.26 23.92
C MET A 19 -23.27 36.75 23.96
N ALA A 20 -24.25 36.27 23.21
CA ALA A 20 -24.27 34.89 22.75
C ALA A 20 -23.11 34.75 21.74
N ALA A 21 -21.89 34.68 22.28
CA ALA A 21 -20.80 34.08 21.54
C ALA A 21 -21.21 32.62 21.35
N CYS A 22 -21.64 32.27 20.14
CA CYS A 22 -21.60 30.88 19.68
C CYS A 22 -20.20 30.37 20.02
N LYS A 23 -20.07 29.60 21.09
CA LYS A 23 -18.89 28.78 21.29
C LYS A 23 -18.85 27.88 20.06
N PHE A 24 -17.98 28.18 19.11
CA PHE A 24 -17.53 27.21 18.11
C PHE A 24 -16.80 26.11 18.89
N THR A 25 -17.56 25.24 19.55
CA THR A 25 -17.03 23.99 20.07
C THR A 25 -16.78 23.11 18.86
N THR A 26 -15.53 22.68 18.68
CA THR A 26 -15.16 21.75 17.62
C THR A 26 -16.07 20.51 17.72
N PRO A 27 -16.74 20.07 16.63
CA PRO A 27 -17.70 18.97 16.70
C PRO A 27 -17.04 17.67 17.19
N ALA A 28 -17.61 17.02 18.19
CA ALA A 28 -17.03 15.77 18.72
C ALA A 28 -17.28 14.56 17.81
N VAL A 29 -18.34 14.61 17.00
CA VAL A 29 -18.78 13.60 16.03
C VAL A 29 -18.82 14.26 14.66
N VAL A 30 -18.38 13.55 13.62
CA VAL A 30 -18.31 14.08 12.24
C VAL A 30 -19.41 13.50 11.36
N MET A 31 -19.71 12.23 11.54
CA MET A 31 -20.75 11.51 10.82
C MET A 31 -21.26 10.36 11.66
N THR A 32 -22.39 9.78 11.26
CA THR A 32 -22.84 8.48 11.72
C THR A 32 -22.88 7.50 10.56
N VAL A 33 -22.57 6.24 10.86
CA VAL A 33 -22.67 5.12 9.91
C VAL A 33 -23.56 4.06 10.54
N GLU A 34 -24.66 3.71 9.88
CA GLU A 34 -25.68 2.80 10.42
C GLU A 34 -26.17 3.20 11.82
N GLY A 35 -26.18 4.51 12.11
CA GLY A 35 -26.54 5.08 13.41
C GLY A 35 -25.43 5.12 14.45
N GLU A 36 -24.25 4.55 14.18
CA GLU A 36 -23.09 4.60 15.07
C GLU A 36 -22.26 5.88 14.84
N ASP A 37 -21.90 6.57 15.92
CA ASP A 37 -21.13 7.81 15.87
C ASP A 37 -19.67 7.56 15.45
N ILE A 38 -19.18 8.36 14.50
CA ILE A 38 -17.76 8.44 14.14
C ILE A 38 -17.13 9.65 14.83
N PRO A 39 -16.30 9.46 15.88
CA PRO A 39 -15.66 10.55 16.58
C PRO A 39 -14.67 11.31 15.69
N ALA A 40 -14.51 12.61 15.95
CA ALA A 40 -13.63 13.46 15.14
C ALA A 40 -12.18 12.99 15.08
N GLY A 41 -11.62 12.46 16.17
CA GLY A 41 -10.25 11.94 16.17
C GLY A 41 -10.08 10.69 15.29
N LEU A 42 -11.10 9.83 15.24
CA LEU A 42 -11.11 8.65 14.37
C LEU A 42 -11.29 9.04 12.91
N TYR A 43 -12.23 9.96 12.63
CA TYR A 43 -12.41 10.54 11.30
C TYR A 43 -11.10 11.17 10.76
N LEU A 44 -10.41 11.96 11.59
CA LEU A 44 -9.13 12.58 11.23
C LEU A 44 -8.03 11.55 10.96
N MET A 45 -8.02 10.42 11.67
CA MET A 45 -7.08 9.33 11.42
C MET A 45 -7.30 8.70 10.05
N TYR A 46 -8.55 8.38 9.70
CA TYR A 46 -8.89 7.85 8.37
C TYR A 46 -8.61 8.87 7.26
N GLN A 47 -8.94 10.15 7.48
CA GLN A 47 -8.64 11.20 6.52
C GLN A 47 -7.13 11.39 6.32
N TYR A 48 -6.33 11.26 7.38
CA TYR A 48 -4.88 11.31 7.31
C TYR A 48 -4.31 10.14 6.48
N GLN A 49 -4.84 8.93 6.64
CA GLN A 49 -4.45 7.76 5.83
C GLN A 49 -4.84 7.95 4.37
N ALA A 50 -6.07 8.38 4.09
CA ALA A 50 -6.54 8.67 2.76
C ALA A 50 -5.67 9.75 2.07
N TYR A 51 -5.32 10.83 2.78
CA TYR A 51 -4.39 11.84 2.25
C TYR A 51 -3.01 11.25 1.93
N SER A 52 -2.48 10.41 2.81
CA SER A 52 -1.17 9.77 2.62
C SER A 52 -1.18 8.80 1.43
N SER A 53 -2.28 8.06 1.24
CA SER A 53 -2.52 7.19 0.08
C SER A 53 -2.67 7.99 -1.22
N ALA A 54 -3.42 9.10 -1.21
CA ALA A 54 -3.50 10.00 -2.35
C ALA A 54 -2.11 10.52 -2.75
N LYS A 55 -1.27 10.90 -1.78
CA LYS A 55 0.10 11.33 -2.05
C LYS A 55 0.97 10.22 -2.63
N SER A 56 0.85 8.99 -2.14
CA SER A 56 1.64 7.86 -2.65
C SER A 56 1.25 7.50 -4.09
N LYS A 57 0.03 7.80 -4.54
CA LYS A 57 -0.44 7.60 -5.92
C LYS A 57 0.02 8.66 -6.92
N LEU A 58 0.56 9.80 -6.47
CA LEU A 58 1.07 10.84 -7.38
C LEU A 58 2.39 10.42 -8.03
N GLU A 59 2.55 10.61 -9.34
CA GLU A 59 3.84 10.41 -10.01
C GLU A 59 4.89 11.41 -9.48
N ASP A 60 4.55 12.70 -9.49
CA ASP A 60 5.38 13.75 -8.89
C ASP A 60 5.09 13.87 -7.38
N LYS A 61 5.98 13.30 -6.56
CA LYS A 61 5.89 13.36 -5.09
C LYS A 61 6.03 14.78 -4.51
N SER A 62 6.44 15.77 -5.32
CA SER A 62 6.50 17.18 -4.94
C SER A 62 5.21 17.95 -5.24
N ALA A 63 4.29 17.36 -6.02
CA ALA A 63 3.02 17.98 -6.36
C ALA A 63 2.14 18.17 -5.11
N LYS A 64 1.31 19.22 -5.16
CA LYS A 64 0.35 19.48 -4.09
C LYS A 64 -0.84 18.53 -4.22
N VAL A 65 -1.00 17.62 -3.25
CA VAL A 65 -2.05 16.59 -3.24
C VAL A 65 -3.43 17.17 -3.57
N LEU A 66 -3.89 18.18 -2.82
CA LEU A 66 -5.22 18.78 -2.99
C LEU A 66 -5.43 19.60 -4.27
N LYS A 67 -4.38 19.76 -5.10
CA LYS A 67 -4.47 20.37 -6.43
C LYS A 67 -4.42 19.35 -7.55
N SER A 68 -4.30 18.07 -7.21
CA SER A 68 -4.13 16.97 -8.15
C SER A 68 -5.44 16.21 -8.32
N GLU A 69 -5.45 15.31 -9.28
CA GLU A 69 -6.48 14.30 -9.45
C GLU A 69 -5.88 12.94 -9.11
N ILE A 70 -6.66 12.11 -8.43
CA ILE A 70 -6.32 10.73 -8.09
C ILE A 70 -7.33 9.87 -8.84
N GLU A 71 -6.86 9.01 -9.73
CA GLU A 71 -7.72 8.10 -10.50
C GLU A 71 -8.86 8.84 -11.26
N GLY A 72 -8.58 10.04 -11.77
CA GLY A 72 -9.54 10.89 -12.48
C GLY A 72 -10.57 11.61 -11.59
N VAL A 73 -10.45 11.50 -10.27
CA VAL A 73 -11.28 12.20 -9.27
C VAL A 73 -10.47 13.30 -8.61
N LYS A 74 -11.10 14.44 -8.28
CA LYS A 74 -10.41 15.51 -7.53
C LYS A 74 -9.92 14.97 -6.18
N ALA A 75 -8.66 15.22 -5.84
CA ALA A 75 -8.05 14.65 -4.63
C ALA A 75 -8.84 14.92 -3.35
N GLU A 76 -9.46 16.10 -3.17
CA GLU A 76 -10.29 16.39 -2.00
C GLU A 76 -11.53 15.48 -1.91
N GLU A 77 -12.18 15.22 -3.05
CA GLU A 77 -13.35 14.32 -3.14
C GLU A 77 -12.93 12.86 -2.97
N TRP A 78 -11.83 12.45 -3.60
CA TRP A 78 -11.27 11.11 -3.44
C TRP A 78 -10.91 10.82 -1.98
N ILE A 79 -10.18 11.73 -1.32
CA ILE A 79 -9.83 11.60 0.11
C ILE A 79 -11.07 11.50 0.99
N HIS A 80 -12.11 12.30 0.69
CA HIS A 80 -13.37 12.24 1.42
C HIS A 80 -14.07 10.89 1.26
N ASN A 81 -14.18 10.38 0.02
CA ASN A 81 -14.79 9.08 -0.27
C ASN A 81 -14.05 7.94 0.45
N GLU A 82 -12.71 7.92 0.41
CA GLU A 82 -11.88 6.95 1.14
C GLU A 82 -12.04 7.04 2.66
N THR A 83 -12.21 8.26 3.19
CA THR A 83 -12.48 8.49 4.61
C THR A 83 -13.83 7.89 5.02
N VAL A 84 -14.87 8.08 4.18
CA VAL A 84 -16.20 7.51 4.41
C VAL A 84 -16.17 5.99 4.29
N ALA A 85 -15.48 5.44 3.30
CA ALA A 85 -15.30 3.99 3.15
C ALA A 85 -14.61 3.38 4.38
N SER A 86 -13.56 4.01 4.88
CA SER A 86 -12.87 3.59 6.11
C SER A 86 -13.77 3.65 7.34
N ALA A 87 -14.59 4.69 7.47
CA ALA A 87 -15.56 4.80 8.56
C ALA A 87 -16.66 3.72 8.48
N LYS A 88 -17.06 3.32 7.26
CA LYS A 88 -17.97 2.20 7.04
C LYS A 88 -17.33 0.87 7.42
N ARG A 89 -16.09 0.62 6.99
CA ARG A 89 -15.31 -0.56 7.39
C ARG A 89 -15.17 -0.65 8.91
N TYR A 90 -14.89 0.46 9.58
CA TYR A 90 -14.84 0.50 11.05
C TYR A 90 -16.11 -0.04 11.71
N VAL A 91 -17.28 0.48 11.32
CA VAL A 91 -18.56 0.03 11.89
C VAL A 91 -18.86 -1.41 11.53
N TRP A 92 -18.51 -1.84 10.31
CA TRP A 92 -18.62 -3.24 9.91
C TRP A 92 -17.76 -4.15 10.77
N VAL A 93 -16.49 -3.82 10.99
CA VAL A 93 -15.55 -4.63 11.79
C VAL A 93 -16.06 -4.76 13.22
N GLU A 94 -16.48 -3.67 13.85
CA GLU A 94 -17.00 -3.71 15.23
C GLU A 94 -18.24 -4.61 15.34
N LYS A 95 -19.16 -4.54 14.36
CA LYS A 95 -20.34 -5.40 14.30
C LYS A 95 -19.97 -6.86 14.04
N ALA A 96 -19.19 -7.13 13.00
CA ALA A 96 -18.80 -8.48 12.59
C ALA A 96 -18.02 -9.20 13.68
N PHE A 97 -17.10 -8.50 14.36
CA PHE A 97 -16.32 -9.06 15.47
C PHE A 97 -17.22 -9.44 16.65
N ALA A 98 -18.19 -8.59 16.99
CA ALA A 98 -19.17 -8.86 18.05
C ALA A 98 -20.14 -9.99 17.67
N GLU A 99 -20.64 -10.02 16.44
CA GLU A 99 -21.56 -11.04 15.92
C GLU A 99 -20.90 -12.42 15.84
N ALA A 100 -19.62 -12.48 15.47
CA ALA A 100 -18.82 -13.69 15.51
C ALA A 100 -18.49 -14.15 16.95
N GLY A 101 -18.79 -13.33 17.97
CA GLY A 101 -18.48 -13.64 19.37
C GLY A 101 -16.98 -13.70 19.65
N LEU A 102 -16.17 -13.03 18.82
CA LEU A 102 -14.72 -13.02 18.95
C LEU A 102 -14.29 -12.09 20.08
N THR A 103 -13.16 -12.45 20.69
CA THR A 103 -12.48 -11.65 21.70
C THR A 103 -10.98 -11.83 21.56
N PHE A 104 -10.20 -10.84 21.98
CA PHE A 104 -8.77 -11.04 22.18
C PHE A 104 -8.54 -11.79 23.50
N THR A 105 -7.62 -12.75 23.46
CA THR A 105 -7.01 -13.34 24.65
C THR A 105 -6.20 -12.29 25.42
N GLU A 106 -5.86 -12.57 26.67
CA GLU A 106 -5.03 -11.67 27.48
C GLU A 106 -3.65 -11.43 26.84
N GLU A 107 -3.08 -12.45 26.19
CA GLU A 107 -1.80 -12.35 25.50
C GLU A 107 -1.89 -11.50 24.23
N GLU A 108 -2.93 -11.71 23.40
CA GLU A 108 -3.17 -10.87 22.23
C GLU A 108 -3.39 -9.41 22.63
N GLN A 109 -4.19 -9.16 23.69
CA GLN A 109 -4.44 -7.81 24.18
C GLN A 109 -3.16 -7.14 24.69
N ALA A 110 -2.33 -7.86 25.44
CA ALA A 110 -1.04 -7.34 25.90
C ALA A 110 -0.08 -7.02 24.73
N SER A 111 -0.09 -7.84 23.68
CA SER A 111 0.68 -7.59 22.46
C SER A 111 0.18 -6.33 21.73
N ILE A 112 -1.14 -6.18 21.57
CA ILE A 112 -1.77 -4.99 20.98
C ILE A 112 -1.39 -3.74 21.75
N ASP A 113 -1.48 -3.77 23.08
CA ASP A 113 -1.13 -2.65 23.94
C ASP A 113 0.35 -2.26 23.82
N SER A 114 1.25 -3.25 23.81
CA SER A 114 2.69 -2.99 23.69
C SER A 114 3.07 -2.40 22.33
N GLN A 115 2.45 -2.88 21.25
CA GLN A 115 2.67 -2.35 19.91
C GLN A 115 2.12 -0.94 19.78
N LEU A 116 0.90 -0.71 20.27
CA LEU A 116 0.28 0.61 20.29
C LEU A 116 1.13 1.63 21.04
N ASP A 117 1.69 1.27 22.19
CA ASP A 117 2.56 2.16 22.98
C ASP A 117 3.83 2.54 22.21
N THR A 118 4.43 1.57 21.51
CA THR A 118 5.62 1.79 20.68
C THR A 118 5.31 2.70 19.50
N ILE A 119 4.23 2.42 18.77
CA ILE A 119 3.85 3.21 17.60
C ILE A 119 3.43 4.62 18.02
N TRP A 120 2.67 4.76 19.11
CA TRP A 120 2.27 6.05 19.64
C TRP A 120 3.49 6.89 20.03
N ALA A 121 4.45 6.34 20.78
CA ALA A 121 5.66 7.06 21.20
C ALA A 121 6.45 7.63 20.02
N ASN A 122 6.46 6.93 18.87
CA ASN A 122 7.15 7.37 17.67
C ASN A 122 6.36 8.40 16.83
N ASN A 123 5.03 8.46 16.97
CA ASN A 123 4.16 9.26 16.09
C ASN A 123 3.33 10.33 16.83
N GLU A 124 3.39 10.39 18.16
CA GLU A 124 2.55 11.23 19.01
C GLU A 124 2.52 12.70 18.55
N ALA A 125 3.69 13.29 18.29
CA ALA A 125 3.77 14.71 17.95
C ALA A 125 3.01 15.03 16.65
N LEU A 126 3.12 14.17 15.63
CA LEU A 126 2.44 14.36 14.35
C LEU A 126 0.94 14.08 14.45
N LEU A 127 0.56 13.02 15.18
CA LEU A 127 -0.84 12.67 15.43
C LEU A 127 -1.55 13.78 16.22
N ALA A 128 -0.92 14.28 17.29
CA ALA A 128 -1.43 15.40 18.08
C ALA A 128 -1.54 16.69 17.26
N ALA A 129 -0.56 16.97 16.38
CA ALA A 129 -0.59 18.12 15.48
C ALA A 129 -1.74 18.05 14.46
N ASN A 130 -2.21 16.85 14.13
CA ASN A 130 -3.40 16.60 13.31
C ASN A 130 -4.69 16.47 14.13
N GLY A 131 -4.67 16.67 15.46
CA GLY A 131 -5.84 16.59 16.33
C GLY A 131 -6.27 15.16 16.69
N ILE A 132 -5.42 14.17 16.44
CA ILE A 132 -5.66 12.75 16.72
C ILE A 132 -5.11 12.46 18.13
N GLY A 133 -6.02 12.23 19.08
CA GLY A 133 -5.66 11.84 20.44
C GLY A 133 -5.44 10.34 20.60
N ARG A 134 -4.66 9.93 21.61
CA ARG A 134 -4.27 8.53 21.87
C ARG A 134 -5.46 7.57 21.95
N GLU A 135 -6.58 7.99 22.54
CA GLU A 135 -7.78 7.15 22.62
C GLU A 135 -8.39 6.84 21.25
N ASN A 136 -8.47 7.83 20.35
CA ASN A 136 -8.98 7.59 19.00
C ASN A 136 -7.99 6.78 18.17
N TYR A 137 -6.69 7.00 18.37
CA TYR A 137 -5.66 6.18 17.74
C TYR A 137 -5.72 4.72 18.23
N ARG A 138 -5.97 4.50 19.52
CA ARG A 138 -6.25 3.18 20.09
C ARG A 138 -7.45 2.51 19.41
N ARG A 139 -8.59 3.21 19.30
CA ARG A 139 -9.80 2.67 18.63
C ARG A 139 -9.51 2.27 17.18
N PHE A 140 -8.78 3.11 16.46
CA PHE A 140 -8.30 2.80 15.11
C PHE A 140 -7.47 1.51 15.11
N TYR A 141 -6.43 1.44 15.95
CA TYR A 141 -5.50 0.32 16.00
C TYR A 141 -6.17 -1.00 16.41
N GLU A 142 -7.04 -0.96 17.42
CA GLU A 142 -7.82 -2.11 17.87
C GLU A 142 -8.80 -2.59 16.78
N CYS A 143 -9.37 -1.68 15.98
CA CYS A 143 -10.19 -2.05 14.83
C CYS A 143 -9.37 -2.78 13.76
N GLU A 144 -8.16 -2.33 13.44
CA GLU A 144 -7.30 -3.07 12.50
C GLU A 144 -6.96 -4.47 13.05
N ALA A 145 -6.65 -4.60 14.34
CA ALA A 145 -6.41 -5.92 14.95
C ALA A 145 -7.65 -6.83 14.90
N LYS A 146 -8.86 -6.28 15.03
CA LYS A 146 -10.11 -7.03 14.87
C LYS A 146 -10.33 -7.47 13.43
N TYR A 147 -10.03 -6.59 12.47
CA TYR A 147 -10.09 -6.91 11.04
C TYR A 147 -9.16 -8.07 10.70
N GLU A 148 -7.90 -8.02 11.15
CA GLU A 148 -6.93 -9.11 10.95
C GLU A 148 -7.41 -10.44 11.55
N LYS A 149 -8.02 -10.41 12.74
CA LYS A 149 -8.57 -11.62 13.36
C LYS A 149 -9.78 -12.16 12.59
N LEU A 150 -10.66 -11.29 12.09
CA LEU A 150 -11.78 -11.70 11.22
C LEU A 150 -11.29 -12.28 9.90
N LEU A 151 -10.25 -11.69 9.31
CA LEU A 151 -9.59 -12.21 8.13
C LEU A 151 -9.02 -13.60 8.40
N ALA A 152 -8.29 -13.80 9.50
CA ALA A 152 -7.75 -15.11 9.85
C ALA A 152 -8.85 -16.18 9.96
N GLU A 153 -9.96 -15.90 10.65
CA GLU A 153 -11.11 -16.82 10.73
C GLU A 153 -11.72 -17.11 9.36
N TYR A 154 -11.79 -16.11 8.47
CA TYR A 154 -12.24 -16.29 7.10
C TYR A 154 -11.26 -17.17 6.30
N GLN A 155 -9.96 -16.93 6.41
CA GLN A 155 -8.93 -17.69 5.72
C GLN A 155 -8.91 -19.17 6.17
N ASP A 156 -9.04 -19.42 7.47
CA ASP A 156 -9.15 -20.76 8.04
C ASP A 156 -10.40 -21.52 7.50
N GLY A 157 -11.49 -20.78 7.26
CA GLY A 157 -12.74 -21.34 6.72
C GLY A 157 -12.77 -21.54 5.19
N GLU A 158 -11.96 -20.78 4.44
CA GLU A 158 -12.04 -20.72 2.96
C GLU A 158 -10.83 -21.36 2.25
N SER A 159 -9.64 -21.39 2.86
CA SER A 159 -8.41 -21.80 2.15
C SER A 159 -8.47 -23.22 1.57
N ASP A 160 -9.11 -24.17 2.28
CA ASP A 160 -9.27 -25.56 1.83
C ASP A 160 -10.25 -25.73 0.65
N LYS A 161 -11.02 -24.69 0.33
CA LYS A 161 -11.98 -24.71 -0.80
C LYS A 161 -11.34 -24.30 -2.11
N ILE A 162 -10.16 -23.65 -2.07
CA ILE A 162 -9.42 -23.22 -3.25
C ILE A 162 -8.56 -24.39 -3.73
N THR A 163 -8.76 -24.79 -4.97
CA THR A 163 -7.99 -25.87 -5.58
C THR A 163 -6.58 -25.42 -5.96
N ASP A 164 -5.64 -26.35 -6.03
CA ASP A 164 -4.28 -26.06 -6.53
C ASP A 164 -4.29 -25.47 -7.94
N ALA A 165 -5.26 -25.85 -8.77
CA ALA A 165 -5.40 -25.32 -10.12
C ALA A 165 -5.82 -23.85 -10.11
N GLU A 166 -6.74 -23.46 -9.22
CA GLU A 166 -7.15 -22.05 -9.05
C GLU A 166 -6.02 -21.21 -8.48
N ALA A 167 -5.30 -21.73 -7.47
CA ALA A 167 -4.17 -21.03 -6.87
C ALA A 167 -3.02 -20.82 -7.88
N LYS A 168 -2.67 -21.85 -8.66
CA LYS A 168 -1.66 -21.73 -9.73
C LYS A 168 -2.09 -20.75 -10.82
N LYS A 169 -3.35 -20.83 -11.24
CA LYS A 169 -3.91 -19.90 -12.22
C LYS A 169 -3.82 -18.46 -11.72
N TYR A 170 -4.19 -18.20 -10.46
CA TYR A 170 -4.05 -16.88 -9.86
C TYR A 170 -2.59 -16.40 -9.89
N MET A 171 -1.64 -17.26 -9.51
CA MET A 171 -0.21 -16.92 -9.55
C MET A 171 0.25 -16.57 -10.97
N ASP A 172 -0.17 -17.34 -11.97
CA ASP A 172 0.18 -17.14 -13.38
C ASP A 172 -0.48 -15.92 -14.02
N GLU A 173 -1.66 -15.51 -13.55
CA GLU A 173 -2.35 -14.29 -14.00
C GLU A 173 -1.82 -13.03 -13.29
N THR A 174 -1.33 -13.17 -12.06
CA THR A 174 -0.90 -12.04 -11.22
C THR A 174 0.59 -11.73 -11.37
N TYR A 175 1.41 -12.77 -11.51
CA TYR A 175 2.86 -12.66 -11.48
C TYR A 175 3.50 -13.16 -12.78
N SER A 176 4.58 -12.50 -13.16
CA SER A 176 5.56 -13.01 -14.11
C SER A 176 6.90 -13.15 -13.42
N ARG A 177 7.61 -14.26 -13.66
CA ARG A 177 8.94 -14.46 -13.13
C ARG A 177 9.98 -14.26 -14.23
N ILE A 178 11.01 -13.49 -13.94
CA ILE A 178 12.16 -13.32 -14.82
C ILE A 178 13.42 -13.83 -14.13
N GLN A 179 14.31 -14.38 -14.94
CA GLN A 179 15.72 -14.55 -14.60
C GLN A 179 16.52 -13.51 -15.36
N THR A 180 17.49 -12.90 -14.69
CA THR A 180 18.33 -11.84 -15.25
C THR A 180 19.80 -12.22 -15.18
N LEU A 181 20.58 -11.70 -16.11
CA LEU A 181 22.04 -11.65 -16.09
C LEU A 181 22.47 -10.22 -16.38
N VAL A 182 23.27 -9.64 -15.50
CA VAL A 182 23.89 -8.32 -15.72
C VAL A 182 25.34 -8.52 -16.12
N LEU A 183 25.78 -7.90 -17.22
CA LEU A 183 27.19 -7.95 -17.62
C LEU A 183 27.98 -6.81 -16.97
N PRO A 184 29.21 -7.06 -16.47
CA PRO A 184 30.03 -6.01 -15.89
C PRO A 184 30.51 -5.02 -16.97
N THR A 185 30.52 -3.73 -16.65
CA THR A 185 30.99 -2.66 -17.57
C THR A 185 32.24 -1.92 -17.07
N THR A 186 32.94 -2.52 -16.12
CA THR A 186 34.21 -2.01 -15.57
C THR A 186 35.30 -3.07 -15.66
N ASP A 187 36.55 -2.62 -15.69
CA ASP A 187 37.71 -3.50 -15.62
C ASP A 187 38.03 -3.97 -14.18
N ALA A 188 39.16 -4.68 -14.02
CA ALA A 188 39.63 -5.18 -12.72
C ALA A 188 39.95 -4.08 -11.71
N ASP A 189 40.27 -2.88 -12.17
CA ASP A 189 40.56 -1.70 -11.34
C ASP A 189 39.31 -0.84 -11.11
N SER A 190 38.13 -1.33 -11.51
CA SER A 190 36.84 -0.62 -11.47
C SER A 190 36.80 0.64 -12.35
N ALA A 191 37.67 0.76 -13.35
CA ALA A 191 37.61 1.82 -14.34
C ALA A 191 36.58 1.48 -15.43
N ALA A 192 35.96 2.51 -16.00
CA ALA A 192 35.03 2.35 -17.11
C ALA A 192 35.73 1.77 -18.34
N LEU A 193 35.06 0.84 -19.02
CA LEU A 193 35.60 0.23 -20.23
C LEU A 193 35.59 1.22 -21.41
N PRO A 194 36.53 1.10 -22.36
CA PRO A 194 36.45 1.78 -23.65
C PRO A 194 35.19 1.38 -24.45
N ASP A 195 34.69 2.29 -25.29
CA ASP A 195 33.48 2.07 -26.11
C ASP A 195 33.55 0.77 -26.94
N GLU A 196 34.71 0.45 -27.51
CA GLU A 196 34.94 -0.78 -28.29
C GLU A 196 34.60 -2.05 -27.47
N LYS A 197 35.00 -2.10 -26.20
CA LYS A 197 34.69 -3.23 -25.31
C LYS A 197 33.22 -3.24 -24.87
N LEU A 198 32.61 -2.07 -24.73
CA LEU A 198 31.18 -1.97 -24.45
C LEU A 198 30.35 -2.48 -25.63
N GLU A 199 30.76 -2.21 -26.87
CA GLU A 199 30.15 -2.78 -28.08
C GLU A 199 30.27 -4.31 -28.11
N GLU A 200 31.42 -4.87 -27.73
CA GLU A 200 31.60 -6.32 -27.60
C GLU A 200 30.66 -6.94 -26.55
N LEU A 201 30.50 -6.30 -25.40
CA LEU A 201 29.57 -6.75 -24.36
C LEU A 201 28.10 -6.68 -24.81
N ASN A 202 27.72 -5.62 -25.53
CA ASN A 202 26.37 -5.49 -26.08
C ASN A 202 26.08 -6.56 -27.14
N ALA A 203 27.06 -6.88 -28.00
CA ALA A 203 26.94 -7.96 -28.96
C ALA A 203 26.79 -9.33 -28.25
N LEU A 204 27.53 -9.54 -27.17
CA LEU A 204 27.44 -10.75 -26.36
C LEU A 204 26.06 -10.87 -25.67
N ALA A 205 25.53 -9.78 -25.14
CA ALA A 205 24.19 -9.72 -24.55
C ALA A 205 23.09 -10.03 -25.58
N ALA A 206 23.18 -9.45 -26.78
CA ALA A 206 22.24 -9.71 -27.86
C ALA A 206 22.29 -11.18 -28.32
N GLN A 207 23.49 -11.75 -28.46
CA GLN A 207 23.66 -13.15 -28.82
C GLN A 207 23.02 -14.09 -27.79
N LEU A 208 23.22 -13.83 -26.49
CA LEU A 208 22.59 -14.63 -25.44
C LEU A 208 21.06 -14.53 -25.53
N ALA A 209 20.51 -13.33 -25.72
CA ALA A 209 19.06 -13.16 -25.87
C ALA A 209 18.50 -13.95 -27.08
N ASP A 210 19.20 -13.96 -28.21
CA ASP A 210 18.81 -14.75 -29.39
C ASP A 210 18.86 -16.26 -29.11
N ASP A 211 19.91 -16.74 -28.45
CA ASP A 211 20.06 -18.16 -28.10
C ASP A 211 18.98 -18.63 -27.11
N LEU A 212 18.61 -17.78 -26.15
CA LEU A 212 17.52 -18.05 -25.21
C LEU A 212 16.16 -18.11 -25.92
N ASN A 213 15.91 -17.18 -26.85
CA ASN A 213 14.70 -17.22 -27.70
C ASN A 213 14.67 -18.44 -28.64
N ALA A 214 15.83 -19.04 -28.95
CA ALA A 214 15.93 -20.29 -29.69
C ALA A 214 15.68 -21.54 -28.84
N GLY A 215 15.41 -21.38 -27.53
CA GLY A 215 15.02 -22.44 -26.61
C GLY A 215 16.08 -22.87 -25.60
N SER A 216 17.22 -22.18 -25.53
CA SER A 216 18.20 -22.38 -24.45
C SER A 216 17.73 -21.78 -23.12
N SER A 217 18.37 -22.17 -22.02
CA SER A 217 18.08 -21.61 -20.70
C SER A 217 19.20 -20.69 -20.19
N MET A 218 18.81 -19.67 -19.42
CA MET A 218 19.74 -18.76 -18.76
C MET A 218 20.65 -19.50 -17.76
N ASP A 219 20.14 -20.54 -17.09
CA ASP A 219 20.93 -21.37 -16.16
C ASP A 219 22.04 -22.15 -16.90
N GLU A 220 21.87 -22.49 -18.18
CA GLU A 220 22.89 -23.17 -19.00
C GLU A 220 23.89 -22.19 -19.62
N LEU A 221 23.42 -21.13 -20.28
CA LEU A 221 24.29 -20.24 -21.08
C LEU A 221 24.78 -19.00 -20.33
N GLY A 222 24.11 -18.63 -19.23
CA GLY A 222 24.44 -17.44 -18.43
C GLY A 222 25.86 -17.47 -17.87
N PRO A 223 26.29 -18.56 -17.20
CA PRO A 223 27.66 -18.66 -16.67
C PRO A 223 28.74 -18.57 -17.74
N GLU A 224 28.57 -19.24 -18.89
CA GLU A 224 29.52 -19.18 -20.00
C GLU A 224 29.60 -17.78 -20.63
N THR A 225 28.44 -17.10 -20.73
CA THR A 225 28.37 -15.73 -21.22
C THR A 225 29.08 -14.77 -20.26
N LEU A 226 28.89 -14.97 -18.96
CA LEU A 226 29.53 -14.14 -17.94
C LEU A 226 31.06 -14.33 -17.93
N GLU A 227 31.55 -15.56 -18.11
CA GLU A 227 32.99 -15.83 -18.22
C GLU A 227 33.62 -15.05 -19.39
N LYS A 228 32.99 -15.09 -20.58
CA LYS A 228 33.43 -14.29 -21.74
C LYS A 228 33.38 -12.79 -21.48
N ALA A 229 32.34 -12.31 -20.80
CA ALA A 229 32.24 -10.90 -20.42
C ALA A 229 33.39 -10.49 -19.47
N PHE A 230 33.75 -11.35 -18.51
CA PHE A 230 34.87 -11.10 -17.62
C PHE A 230 36.22 -11.03 -18.37
N GLU A 231 36.43 -11.90 -19.36
CA GLU A 231 37.60 -11.84 -20.24
C GLU A 231 37.68 -10.50 -20.98
N ILE A 232 36.57 -10.04 -21.58
CA ILE A 232 36.48 -8.73 -22.25
C ILE A 232 36.85 -7.60 -21.27
N CYS A 233 36.33 -7.66 -20.05
CA CYS A 233 36.60 -6.70 -18.99
C CYS A 233 38.03 -6.79 -18.42
N GLY A 234 38.81 -7.82 -18.75
CA GLY A 234 40.12 -8.06 -18.14
C GLY A 234 40.03 -8.41 -16.65
N ARG A 235 38.92 -9.06 -16.25
CA ARG A 235 38.65 -9.50 -14.87
C ARG A 235 38.85 -11.01 -14.75
N GLU A 236 39.24 -11.47 -13.57
CA GLU A 236 39.28 -12.91 -13.28
C GLU A 236 37.87 -13.42 -12.95
N TYR A 237 37.48 -14.51 -13.61
CA TYR A 237 36.23 -15.22 -13.34
C TYR A 237 36.44 -16.34 -12.33
N ALA A 238 35.60 -16.39 -11.30
CA ALA A 238 35.57 -17.47 -10.31
C ALA A 238 34.25 -18.26 -10.39
N GLU A 239 34.27 -19.51 -9.94
CA GLU A 239 33.14 -20.45 -10.05
C GLU A 239 31.84 -19.94 -9.39
N ASP A 240 31.93 -19.17 -8.31
CA ASP A 240 30.78 -18.61 -7.57
C ASP A 240 30.30 -17.25 -8.10
N THR A 241 30.99 -16.68 -9.09
CA THR A 241 30.72 -15.33 -9.62
C THR A 241 29.30 -15.18 -10.14
N ALA A 242 28.76 -16.21 -10.82
CA ALA A 242 27.43 -16.17 -11.44
C ALA A 242 26.33 -15.77 -10.44
N SER A 243 26.42 -16.22 -9.20
CA SER A 243 25.43 -15.90 -8.14
C SER A 243 25.29 -14.40 -7.85
N SER A 244 26.31 -13.60 -8.15
CA SER A 244 26.32 -12.15 -7.91
C SER A 244 25.83 -11.33 -9.11
N TYR A 245 25.74 -11.94 -10.30
CA TYR A 245 25.33 -11.26 -11.54
C TYR A 245 24.01 -11.81 -12.10
N MET A 246 23.55 -12.93 -11.57
CA MET A 246 22.30 -13.56 -11.95
C MET A 246 21.29 -13.49 -10.81
N SER A 247 20.04 -13.18 -11.13
CA SER A 247 18.97 -13.16 -10.14
C SER A 247 17.64 -13.61 -10.73
N LYS A 248 16.78 -14.22 -9.90
CA LYS A 248 15.39 -14.53 -10.24
C LYS A 248 14.50 -13.58 -9.44
N SER A 249 13.52 -12.95 -10.09
CA SER A 249 12.59 -12.02 -9.44
C SER A 249 11.19 -12.15 -10.03
N PHE A 250 10.19 -11.81 -9.21
CA PHE A 250 8.80 -11.70 -9.66
C PHE A 250 8.49 -10.25 -10.03
N LEU A 251 7.62 -10.10 -11.02
CA LEU A 251 7.04 -8.87 -11.50
C LEU A 251 5.53 -8.99 -11.49
N THR A 252 4.87 -7.91 -11.13
CA THR A 252 3.45 -7.67 -11.35
C THR A 252 3.29 -6.60 -12.41
N ALA A 253 2.10 -6.46 -12.99
CA ALA A 253 1.80 -5.40 -13.96
C ALA A 253 2.03 -3.97 -13.40
N GLU A 254 2.01 -3.82 -12.07
CA GLU A 254 2.20 -2.55 -11.36
C GLU A 254 3.64 -2.35 -10.86
N SER A 255 4.56 -3.26 -11.17
CA SER A 255 5.94 -3.18 -10.70
C SER A 255 6.65 -1.93 -11.22
N THR A 256 7.23 -1.14 -10.32
CA THR A 256 7.95 0.10 -10.67
C THR A 256 9.47 -0.08 -10.72
N SER A 257 9.97 -1.30 -10.56
CA SER A 257 11.41 -1.62 -10.59
C SER A 257 12.01 -1.53 -12.00
N TYR A 258 11.17 -1.54 -13.03
CA TYR A 258 11.55 -1.41 -14.43
C TYR A 258 10.63 -0.39 -15.11
N SER A 259 10.97 0.05 -16.32
CA SER A 259 10.07 0.88 -17.12
C SER A 259 8.72 0.18 -17.37
N GLU A 260 7.64 0.95 -17.44
CA GLU A 260 6.29 0.43 -17.69
C GLU A 260 6.23 -0.40 -18.98
N GLU A 261 6.85 0.09 -20.06
CA GLU A 261 6.92 -0.62 -21.35
C GLU A 261 7.56 -2.00 -21.21
N PHE A 262 8.66 -2.10 -20.48
CA PHE A 262 9.32 -3.38 -20.21
C PHE A 262 8.42 -4.33 -19.41
N VAL A 263 7.82 -3.84 -18.31
CA VAL A 263 6.95 -4.66 -17.46
C VAL A 263 5.77 -5.20 -18.27
N GLN A 264 5.08 -4.35 -19.01
CA GLN A 264 3.96 -4.75 -19.86
C GLN A 264 4.40 -5.75 -20.95
N GLY A 265 5.58 -5.52 -21.56
CA GLY A 265 6.16 -6.44 -22.53
C GLY A 265 6.43 -7.83 -21.95
N VAL A 266 7.02 -7.91 -20.76
CA VAL A 266 7.28 -9.19 -20.08
C VAL A 266 5.97 -9.87 -19.67
N VAL A 267 5.00 -9.14 -19.12
CA VAL A 267 3.69 -9.72 -18.74
C VAL A 267 3.01 -10.35 -19.94
N ALA A 268 3.03 -9.69 -21.10
CA ALA A 268 2.41 -10.19 -22.34
C ALA A 268 3.19 -11.32 -23.04
N ALA A 269 4.49 -11.48 -22.76
CA ALA A 269 5.33 -12.47 -23.42
C ALA A 269 5.06 -13.91 -22.94
N GLU A 270 5.39 -14.89 -23.79
CA GLU A 270 5.35 -16.31 -23.41
C GLU A 270 6.55 -16.69 -22.54
N VAL A 271 6.42 -17.76 -21.74
CA VAL A 271 7.54 -18.33 -20.99
C VAL A 271 8.62 -18.79 -21.98
N GLY A 272 9.87 -18.47 -21.66
CA GLY A 272 11.04 -18.68 -22.51
C GLY A 272 11.47 -17.44 -23.29
N ALA A 273 10.56 -16.47 -23.48
CA ALA A 273 10.90 -15.22 -24.17
C ALA A 273 12.02 -14.47 -23.44
N ALA A 274 12.99 -13.99 -24.22
CA ALA A 274 14.18 -13.34 -23.72
C ALA A 274 14.49 -12.05 -24.47
N GLY A 275 15.31 -11.20 -23.87
CA GLY A 275 15.70 -9.93 -24.48
C GLY A 275 16.79 -9.22 -23.68
N VAL A 276 17.15 -8.03 -24.15
CA VAL A 276 18.05 -7.12 -23.45
C VAL A 276 17.24 -5.91 -22.98
N TYR A 277 17.35 -5.58 -21.69
CA TYR A 277 16.78 -4.37 -21.12
C TYR A 277 17.82 -3.24 -21.16
N ASP A 278 17.45 -2.11 -21.75
CA ASP A 278 18.31 -0.94 -21.97
C ASP A 278 18.03 0.22 -21.00
N GLY A 279 17.15 0.02 -20.01
CA GLY A 279 16.84 1.04 -19.01
C GLY A 279 17.95 1.28 -17.96
N TYR A 280 19.02 0.49 -17.99
CA TYR A 280 20.20 0.66 -17.15
C TYR A 280 21.44 1.02 -17.98
N SER A 281 22.44 1.64 -17.33
CA SER A 281 23.75 1.90 -17.94
C SER A 281 24.62 0.65 -18.10
N VAL A 282 24.07 -0.54 -17.82
CA VAL A 282 24.75 -1.84 -17.89
C VAL A 282 23.88 -2.79 -18.72
N PRO A 283 24.48 -3.65 -19.57
CA PRO A 283 23.71 -4.63 -20.33
C PRO A 283 23.06 -5.62 -19.37
N MET A 284 21.72 -5.68 -19.39
CA MET A 284 20.94 -6.64 -18.61
C MET A 284 20.14 -7.53 -19.57
N ILE A 285 20.46 -8.82 -19.57
CA ILE A 285 19.72 -9.83 -20.31
C ILE A 285 18.65 -10.38 -19.37
N TYR A 286 17.44 -10.60 -19.89
CA TYR A 286 16.37 -11.25 -19.15
C TYR A 286 15.81 -12.44 -19.94
N GLN A 287 15.28 -13.42 -19.20
CA GLN A 287 14.44 -14.50 -19.72
C GLN A 287 13.21 -14.62 -18.84
N LYS A 288 12.02 -14.63 -19.44
CA LYS A 288 10.78 -14.99 -18.73
C LYS A 288 10.81 -16.48 -18.46
N ILE A 289 10.65 -16.87 -17.21
CA ILE A 289 10.63 -18.26 -16.77
C ILE A 289 9.28 -18.59 -16.16
N ALA A 290 9.00 -19.89 -15.96
CA ALA A 290 7.81 -20.32 -15.23
C ALA A 290 7.84 -19.76 -13.80
N ASN A 291 6.67 -19.46 -13.25
CA ASN A 291 6.55 -18.90 -11.89
C ASN A 291 7.03 -19.86 -10.81
N TYR A 292 6.91 -21.16 -11.06
CA TYR A 292 7.38 -22.26 -10.23
C TYR A 292 7.96 -23.37 -11.12
N GLU A 293 8.86 -24.18 -10.58
CA GLU A 293 9.58 -25.23 -11.33
C GLU A 293 8.67 -26.42 -11.62
N ASP A 294 7.91 -26.86 -10.61
CA ASP A 294 6.95 -27.94 -10.69
C ASP A 294 5.86 -27.82 -9.61
N ASN A 295 5.02 -28.85 -9.51
CA ASN A 295 3.94 -28.88 -8.51
C ASN A 295 4.44 -28.92 -7.07
N ASP A 296 5.59 -29.56 -6.83
CA ASP A 296 6.15 -29.68 -5.48
C ASP A 296 6.79 -28.36 -5.07
N ASP A 297 7.49 -27.68 -5.99
CA ASP A 297 7.99 -26.31 -5.80
C ASP A 297 6.85 -25.33 -5.49
N PHE A 298 5.77 -25.35 -6.27
CA PHE A 298 4.59 -24.54 -5.99
C PHE A 298 4.03 -24.78 -4.58
N THR A 299 3.86 -26.05 -4.23
CA THR A 299 3.26 -26.44 -2.94
C THR A 299 4.14 -26.04 -1.76
N ALA A 300 5.45 -26.23 -1.89
CA ALA A 300 6.41 -25.95 -0.83
C ALA A 300 6.66 -24.46 -0.62
N ASN A 301 6.73 -23.68 -1.70
CA ASN A 301 7.27 -22.32 -1.65
C ASN A 301 6.23 -21.21 -1.86
N TYR A 302 5.10 -21.49 -2.52
CA TYR A 302 4.19 -20.44 -2.98
C TYR A 302 2.73 -20.62 -2.52
N LYS A 303 2.25 -21.86 -2.40
CA LYS A 303 0.83 -22.16 -2.18
C LYS A 303 0.24 -21.40 -0.99
N THR A 304 0.88 -21.41 0.18
CA THR A 304 0.36 -20.73 1.37
C THR A 304 0.19 -19.23 1.16
N THR A 305 1.18 -18.57 0.56
CA THR A 305 1.14 -17.13 0.27
C THR A 305 0.05 -16.81 -0.73
N ILE A 306 -0.05 -17.57 -1.81
CA ILE A 306 -1.07 -17.37 -2.86
C ILE A 306 -2.49 -17.59 -2.32
N LEU A 307 -2.70 -18.61 -1.47
CA LEU A 307 -3.99 -18.82 -0.82
C LEU A 307 -4.35 -17.63 0.09
N SER A 308 -3.38 -17.11 0.85
CA SER A 308 -3.57 -15.92 1.67
C SER A 308 -3.98 -14.72 0.81
N GLU A 309 -3.29 -14.45 -0.29
CA GLU A 309 -3.61 -13.34 -1.21
C GLU A 309 -5.02 -13.44 -1.79
N ILE A 310 -5.40 -14.62 -2.32
CA ILE A 310 -6.73 -14.85 -2.89
C ILE A 310 -7.82 -14.62 -1.84
N THR A 311 -7.63 -15.19 -0.64
CA THR A 311 -8.62 -15.09 0.44
C THR A 311 -8.68 -13.69 1.05
N SER A 312 -7.55 -12.97 1.17
CA SER A 312 -7.53 -11.57 1.59
C SER A 312 -8.27 -10.66 0.61
N ALA A 313 -8.06 -10.85 -0.69
CA ALA A 313 -8.79 -10.10 -1.72
C ALA A 313 -10.30 -10.39 -1.64
N ALA A 314 -10.69 -11.67 -1.60
CA ALA A 314 -12.10 -12.05 -1.48
C ALA A 314 -12.77 -11.54 -0.19
N PHE A 315 -12.04 -11.51 0.93
CA PHE A 315 -12.53 -10.94 2.18
C PHE A 315 -12.71 -9.42 2.07
N SER A 316 -11.75 -8.71 1.48
CA SER A 316 -11.87 -7.27 1.22
C SER A 316 -13.08 -6.95 0.36
N ASP A 317 -13.26 -7.67 -0.75
CA ASP A 317 -14.41 -7.50 -1.66
C ASP A 317 -15.74 -7.72 -0.94
N LYS A 318 -15.82 -8.76 -0.09
CA LYS A 318 -17.00 -9.03 0.75
C LYS A 318 -17.31 -7.85 1.69
N VAL A 319 -16.29 -7.30 2.35
CA VAL A 319 -16.46 -6.15 3.27
C VAL A 319 -16.93 -4.92 2.50
N GLU A 320 -16.36 -4.65 1.32
CA GLU A 320 -16.79 -3.56 0.46
C GLU A 320 -18.24 -3.73 0.00
N GLU A 321 -18.63 -4.92 -0.45
CA GLU A 321 -20.00 -5.23 -0.86
C GLU A 321 -21.00 -5.02 0.30
N GLU A 322 -20.69 -5.55 1.48
CA GLU A 322 -21.57 -5.44 2.65
C GLU A 322 -21.68 -4.00 3.16
N THR A 323 -20.62 -3.21 3.04
CA THR A 323 -20.59 -1.81 3.48
C THR A 323 -21.10 -0.80 2.43
N ALA A 324 -21.20 -1.19 1.16
CA ALA A 324 -21.67 -0.33 0.09
C ALA A 324 -23.04 0.31 0.42
N ALA A 325 -23.95 -0.47 1.00
CA ALA A 325 -25.31 -0.06 1.35
C ALA A 325 -25.45 0.65 2.71
N TYR A 326 -24.37 0.75 3.51
CA TYR A 326 -24.45 1.36 4.84
C TYR A 326 -24.90 2.81 4.76
N ALA A 327 -25.92 3.16 5.56
CA ALA A 327 -26.44 4.51 5.66
C ALA A 327 -25.42 5.43 6.34
N VAL A 328 -25.09 6.55 5.69
CA VAL A 328 -24.18 7.56 6.22
C VAL A 328 -24.92 8.87 6.41
N THR A 329 -24.82 9.47 7.59
CA THR A 329 -25.33 10.83 7.85
C THR A 329 -24.18 11.72 8.29
N GLU A 330 -23.84 12.71 7.48
CA GLU A 330 -22.75 13.63 7.77
C GLU A 330 -23.23 14.91 8.46
N ASP A 331 -22.45 15.38 9.45
CA ASP A 331 -22.51 16.77 9.85
C ASP A 331 -21.65 17.60 8.90
N ALA A 332 -22.29 18.25 7.93
CA ALA A 332 -21.62 19.08 6.94
C ALA A 332 -20.75 20.20 7.56
N SER A 333 -21.11 20.71 8.75
CA SER A 333 -20.30 21.69 9.47
C SER A 333 -19.04 21.03 10.06
N ALA A 334 -19.16 19.81 10.57
CA ALA A 334 -18.03 19.03 11.06
C ALA A 334 -17.08 18.63 9.92
N VAL A 335 -17.58 18.08 8.82
CA VAL A 335 -16.77 17.72 7.64
C VAL A 335 -15.99 18.93 7.13
N LYS A 336 -16.64 20.10 7.02
CA LYS A 336 -15.96 21.35 6.65
C LYS A 336 -14.92 21.80 7.69
N THR A 337 -15.20 21.57 8.97
CA THR A 337 -14.27 21.90 10.06
C THR A 337 -13.02 21.04 9.98
N TYR A 338 -13.16 19.76 9.64
CA TYR A 338 -12.08 18.78 9.51
C TYR A 338 -11.72 18.55 8.03
N SER A 339 -11.48 19.63 7.29
CA SER A 339 -11.06 19.56 5.88
C SER A 339 -9.65 18.98 5.74
N PRO A 340 -9.39 18.18 4.70
CA PRO A 340 -8.05 17.62 4.44
C PRO A 340 -6.99 18.70 4.17
N SER A 341 -7.40 19.94 3.85
CA SER A 341 -6.49 21.10 3.75
C SER A 341 -5.77 21.46 5.05
N LYS A 342 -6.20 20.89 6.19
CA LYS A 342 -5.60 21.11 7.50
C LYS A 342 -4.65 19.99 7.94
N ILE A 343 -4.52 18.95 7.13
CA ILE A 343 -3.60 17.83 7.41
C ILE A 343 -2.16 18.34 7.40
N ARG A 344 -1.40 17.91 8.41
CA ARG A 344 0.04 18.16 8.54
C ARG A 344 0.80 16.89 8.25
N GLU A 345 1.81 17.02 7.40
CA GLU A 345 2.70 15.92 7.00
C GLU A 345 3.99 15.87 7.85
N SER A 346 4.28 16.93 8.60
CA SER A 346 5.40 17.03 9.53
C SER A 346 5.03 17.90 10.73
N VAL A 347 5.77 17.75 11.83
CA VAL A 347 5.60 18.53 13.07
C VAL A 347 6.01 19.98 12.90
#